data_AF-A0A1V5BWV9-F1
#
_entry.id   AF-A0A1V5BWV9-F1
#
_cell.length_a   1.000
_cell.length_b   1.000
_cell.length_c   1.000
_cell.angle_alpha   90.00
_cell.angle_beta   90.00
_cell.angle_gamma   90.00
#
_symmetry.space_group_name_H-M   'P 1'
#
loop_
_entity.id
_entity.type
_entity.pdbx_description
1 polymer ?
#
loop_
_entity_poly.entity_id
_entity_poly.type
_entity_poly.pdbx_seq_one_letter_code
_entity_poly.pdbx_strand_id
1 'polypeptide(L)'
;MISCIIRRISLLLALLSATVVCGGIMPAAPACASPGEEGYAWKLTQAFSKAMNEMTTQNQRYLWLWLGLVLLLMGLLIIRYRAQQKLNEKRYYFDSAVSESSTQRNWMRLSIEQELLYARGEDNKYKRAKVINMSGGGILFATGEELQQNDELEVILELSPGEELNLKGRVVRVTENSDSEKKERFMIGLQFTNIKKGEQDKIVGRILQEQQGSVLEEKRKSKGECILCGKPLPEGDKGVKLYCPKCSAYDDQK
;
A
#
# COMPACT_ATOMS: atom_id res chain seq x y z
N MET A 1 3.02 13.40 6.42
CA MET A 1 3.00 13.84 5.00
C MET A 1 1.72 14.59 4.61
N ILE A 2 0.52 14.09 4.90
CA ILE A 2 -0.77 14.70 4.49
C ILE A 2 -0.96 16.14 5.02
N SER A 3 -0.56 16.42 6.26
CA SER A 3 -0.64 17.77 6.86
C SER A 3 0.20 18.83 6.11
N CYS A 4 1.31 18.41 5.47
CA CYS A 4 2.17 19.32 4.71
C CYS A 4 1.54 19.70 3.36
N ILE A 5 0.79 18.78 2.74
CA ILE A 5 0.08 19.01 1.48
C ILE A 5 -1.09 19.96 1.68
N ILE A 6 -1.84 19.80 2.79
CA ILE A 6 -3.00 20.66 3.10
C ILE A 6 -2.56 22.13 3.33
N ARG A 7 -1.42 22.36 4.00
CA ARG A 7 -0.88 23.72 4.19
C ARG A 7 -0.50 24.41 2.88
N ARG A 8 0.06 23.68 1.90
CA ARG A 8 0.46 24.24 0.61
C ARG A 8 -0.75 24.58 -0.27
N ILE A 9 -1.79 23.75 -0.24
CA ILE A 9 -3.04 24.01 -0.99
C ILE A 9 -3.77 25.24 -0.43
N SER A 10 -3.80 25.41 0.90
CA SER A 10 -4.44 26.58 1.53
C SER A 10 -3.73 27.90 1.20
N LEU A 11 -2.39 27.87 1.07
CA LEU A 11 -1.59 29.05 0.70
C LEU A 11 -1.81 29.46 -0.76
N LEU A 12 -1.95 28.49 -1.67
CA LEU A 12 -2.24 28.75 -3.08
C LEU A 12 -3.66 29.30 -3.29
N LEU A 13 -4.65 28.79 -2.55
CA LEU A 13 -6.02 29.32 -2.57
C LEU A 13 -6.10 30.76 -2.04
N ALA A 14 -5.32 31.10 -1.02
CA ALA A 14 -5.25 32.46 -0.48
C ALA A 14 -4.59 33.46 -1.46
N LEU A 15 -3.61 33.02 -2.25
CA LEU A 15 -2.97 33.85 -3.27
C LEU A 15 -3.88 34.09 -4.49
N LEU A 16 -4.70 33.09 -4.85
CA LEU A 16 -5.65 33.21 -5.97
C LEU A 16 -6.87 34.10 -5.66
N SER A 17 -7.29 34.21 -4.39
CA SER A 17 -8.38 35.11 -4.02
C SER A 17 -7.95 36.58 -3.95
N ALA A 18 -6.68 36.84 -3.62
CA ALA A 18 -6.14 38.20 -3.54
C ALA A 18 -6.07 38.91 -4.91
N THR A 19 -5.87 38.18 -6.01
CA THR A 19 -5.77 38.77 -7.36
C THR A 19 -7.13 39.17 -7.95
N VAL A 20 -8.23 38.53 -7.54
CA VAL A 20 -9.58 38.86 -8.06
C VAL A 20 -10.15 40.15 -7.45
N VAL A 21 -9.71 40.55 -6.26
CA VAL A 21 -10.24 41.74 -5.56
C VAL A 21 -9.56 43.05 -6.02
N CYS A 22 -8.34 43.01 -6.56
CA CYS A 22 -7.61 44.23 -6.95
C CYS A 22 -7.80 44.68 -8.41
N GLY A 23 -8.56 43.94 -9.23
CA GLY A 23 -8.79 44.26 -10.65
C GLY A 23 -9.93 45.26 -10.94
N GLY A 24 -10.57 45.82 -9.91
CA GLY A 24 -11.64 46.82 -10.06
C GLY A 24 -11.09 48.23 -10.24
N ILE A 25 -10.44 48.49 -11.38
CA ILE A 25 -9.96 49.83 -11.76
C ILE A 25 -11.19 50.73 -11.97
N MET A 26 -11.38 51.72 -11.10
CA MET A 26 -12.40 52.76 -11.29
C MET A 26 -12.02 53.65 -12.48
N PRO A 27 -12.91 53.90 -13.45
CA PRO A 27 -12.66 54.89 -14.48
C PRO A 27 -12.74 56.30 -13.86
N ALA A 28 -11.64 57.03 -13.90
CA ALA A 28 -11.61 58.45 -13.59
C ALA A 28 -12.51 59.21 -14.59
N ALA A 29 -13.51 59.93 -14.09
CA ALA A 29 -14.40 60.73 -14.91
C ALA A 29 -13.65 61.97 -15.47
N PRO A 30 -13.78 62.30 -16.76
CA PRO A 30 -13.25 63.54 -17.30
C PRO A 30 -14.14 64.72 -16.90
N ALA A 31 -13.57 65.67 -16.16
CA ALA A 31 -14.20 66.96 -15.86
C ALA A 31 -13.69 68.01 -16.85
N CYS A 32 -14.45 68.32 -17.90
CA CYS A 32 -14.36 69.55 -18.71
C CYS A 32 -15.61 69.63 -19.62
N ALA A 33 -16.63 70.38 -19.20
CA ALA A 33 -17.79 70.69 -20.04
C ALA A 33 -17.64 72.11 -20.60
N SER A 34 -17.61 72.24 -21.93
CA SER A 34 -17.74 73.53 -22.62
C SER A 34 -19.21 73.75 -23.01
N PRO A 35 -19.76 74.97 -22.87
CA PRO A 35 -21.17 75.25 -23.14
C PRO A 35 -21.37 75.44 -24.65
N GLY A 36 -21.94 74.44 -25.33
CA GLY A 36 -22.30 74.55 -26.75
C GLY A 36 -22.68 73.24 -27.46
N GLU A 37 -22.29 72.08 -26.94
CA GLU A 37 -22.55 70.75 -27.55
C GLU A 37 -23.40 69.84 -26.64
N GLU A 38 -24.50 70.36 -26.07
CA GLU A 38 -25.30 69.68 -25.04
C GLU A 38 -25.92 68.33 -25.47
N GLY A 39 -25.99 68.04 -26.77
CA GLY A 39 -26.58 66.80 -27.28
C GLY A 39 -25.63 65.60 -27.38
N TYR A 40 -24.33 65.80 -27.60
CA TYR A 40 -23.41 64.71 -27.95
C TYR A 40 -22.79 64.04 -26.72
N ALA A 41 -22.42 64.82 -25.71
CA ALA A 41 -21.88 64.32 -24.45
C ALA A 41 -22.86 63.38 -23.73
N TRP A 42 -24.15 63.74 -23.69
CA TRP A 42 -25.19 62.91 -23.05
C TRP A 42 -25.39 61.56 -23.76
N LYS A 43 -25.36 61.54 -25.10
CA LYS A 43 -25.46 60.29 -25.87
C LYS A 43 -24.26 59.36 -25.63
N LEU A 44 -23.05 59.92 -25.51
CA LEU A 44 -21.86 59.15 -25.18
C LEU A 44 -21.97 58.53 -23.78
N THR A 45 -22.38 59.32 -22.77
CA THR A 45 -22.56 58.81 -21.40
C THR A 45 -23.64 57.72 -21.32
N GLN A 46 -24.73 57.86 -22.09
CA GLN A 46 -25.79 56.86 -22.13
C GLN A 46 -25.35 55.56 -22.81
N ALA A 47 -24.62 55.65 -23.93
CA ALA A 47 -24.07 54.48 -24.62
C ALA A 47 -23.06 53.74 -23.74
N PHE A 48 -22.20 54.48 -23.05
CA PHE A 48 -21.23 53.92 -22.11
C PHE A 48 -21.92 53.24 -20.91
N SER A 49 -22.92 53.90 -20.30
CA SER A 49 -23.70 53.32 -19.20
C SER A 49 -24.41 52.03 -19.62
N LYS A 50 -24.97 51.99 -20.84
CA LYS A 50 -25.62 50.79 -21.37
C LYS A 50 -24.62 49.64 -21.58
N ALA A 51 -23.47 49.94 -22.19
CA ALA A 51 -22.40 48.95 -22.40
C ALA A 51 -21.83 48.42 -21.07
N MET A 52 -21.64 49.30 -20.08
CA MET A 52 -21.19 48.91 -18.74
C MET A 52 -22.21 48.02 -18.04
N ASN A 53 -23.50 48.35 -18.12
CA ASN A 53 -24.55 47.57 -17.49
C ASN A 53 -24.71 46.17 -18.12
N GLU A 54 -24.54 46.08 -19.45
CA GLU A 54 -24.52 44.82 -20.17
C GLU A 54 -23.30 43.96 -19.79
N MET A 55 -22.12 44.58 -19.62
CA MET A 55 -20.92 43.89 -19.13
C MET A 55 -21.07 43.42 -17.68
N THR A 56 -21.67 44.22 -16.79
CA THR A 56 -21.89 43.82 -15.38
C THR A 56 -22.88 42.67 -15.27
N THR A 57 -23.97 42.68 -16.04
CA THR A 57 -24.96 41.60 -16.03
C THR A 57 -24.39 40.30 -16.59
N GLN A 58 -23.53 40.37 -17.62
CA GLN A 58 -22.83 39.22 -18.16
C GLN A 58 -21.81 38.65 -17.15
N ASN A 59 -21.01 39.50 -16.51
CA ASN A 59 -20.06 39.08 -15.46
C ASN A 59 -20.76 38.47 -14.24
N GLN A 60 -21.93 38.99 -13.85
CA GLN A 60 -22.70 38.45 -12.74
C GLN A 60 -23.14 37.00 -12.99
N ARG A 61 -23.49 36.63 -14.23
CA ARG A 61 -23.83 35.24 -14.58
C ARG A 61 -22.64 34.30 -14.43
N TYR A 62 -21.45 34.70 -14.90
CA TYR A 62 -20.24 33.90 -14.75
C TYR A 62 -19.81 33.73 -13.29
N LEU A 63 -20.00 34.76 -12.46
CA LEU A 63 -19.70 34.70 -11.03
C LEU A 63 -20.52 33.61 -10.32
N TRP A 64 -21.82 33.50 -10.62
CA TRP A 64 -22.68 32.46 -10.06
C TRP A 64 -22.29 31.05 -10.54
N LEU A 65 -21.95 30.88 -11.82
CA LEU A 65 -21.47 29.59 -12.35
C LEU A 65 -20.16 29.17 -11.68
N TRP A 66 -19.23 30.11 -11.48
CA TRP A 66 -17.96 29.85 -10.82
C TRP A 66 -18.14 29.48 -9.35
N LEU A 67 -19.01 30.19 -8.60
CA LEU A 67 -19.36 29.83 -7.23
C LEU A 67 -19.97 28.42 -7.14
N GLY A 68 -20.86 28.06 -8.06
CA GLY A 68 -21.43 26.71 -8.15
C GLY A 68 -20.36 25.63 -8.35
N LEU A 69 -19.39 25.86 -9.25
CA LEU A 69 -18.27 24.94 -9.50
C LEU A 69 -17.40 24.74 -8.25
N VAL A 70 -17.07 25.82 -7.54
CA VAL A 70 -16.23 25.77 -6.33
C VAL A 70 -16.92 24.97 -5.21
N LEU A 71 -18.23 25.20 -5.00
CA LEU A 71 -19.02 24.45 -4.02
C LEU A 71 -19.08 22.96 -4.35
N LEU A 72 -19.24 22.61 -5.63
CA LEU A 72 -19.25 21.22 -6.10
C LEU A 72 -17.92 20.52 -5.82
N LEU A 73 -16.79 21.17 -6.12
CA LEU A 73 -15.45 20.64 -5.85
C LEU A 73 -15.19 20.46 -4.35
N MET A 74 -15.59 21.42 -3.53
CA MET A 74 -15.50 21.32 -2.06
C MET A 74 -16.32 20.14 -1.52
N GLY A 75 -17.53 19.91 -2.05
CA GLY A 75 -18.37 18.77 -1.70
C GLY A 75 -17.69 17.43 -2.00
N LEU A 76 -17.08 17.28 -3.18
CA LEU A 76 -16.35 16.07 -3.57
C LEU A 76 -15.14 15.79 -2.67
N LEU A 77 -14.39 16.84 -2.27
CA LEU A 77 -13.27 16.72 -1.34
C LEU A 77 -13.73 16.25 0.05
N ILE A 78 -14.84 16.79 0.57
CA ILE A 78 -15.41 16.37 1.85
C ILE A 78 -15.88 14.91 1.79
N ILE A 79 -16.53 14.50 0.70
CA ILE A 79 -16.96 13.10 0.51
C ILE A 79 -15.75 12.16 0.49
N ARG A 80 -14.70 12.50 -0.27
CA ARG A 80 -13.46 11.69 -0.30
C ARG A 80 -12.78 11.65 1.05
N TYR A 81 -12.71 12.77 1.76
CA TYR A 81 -12.14 12.84 3.09
C TYR A 81 -12.91 11.96 4.08
N ARG A 82 -14.24 12.00 4.07
CA ARG A 82 -15.09 11.13 4.91
C ARG A 82 -14.97 9.66 4.54
N ALA A 83 -14.92 9.34 3.25
CA ALA A 83 -14.70 7.97 2.79
C ALA A 83 -13.34 7.43 3.25
N GLN A 84 -12.30 8.25 3.17
CA GLN A 84 -10.95 7.92 3.62
C GLN A 84 -10.86 7.77 5.14
N GLN A 85 -11.56 8.61 5.91
CA GLN A 85 -11.65 8.47 7.37
C GLN A 85 -12.25 7.12 7.78
N LYS A 86 -13.35 6.68 7.15
CA LYS A 86 -13.96 5.37 7.44
C LYS A 86 -13.01 4.19 7.18
N LEU A 87 -12.10 4.31 6.20
CA LEU A 87 -11.09 3.26 5.94
C LEU A 87 -9.98 3.26 6.99
N ASN A 88 -9.52 4.44 7.43
CA ASN A 88 -8.51 4.54 8.47
C ASN A 88 -9.03 4.07 9.84
N GLU A 89 -10.29 4.38 10.17
CA GLU A 89 -10.91 3.93 11.42
C GLU A 89 -11.05 2.40 11.45
N LYS A 90 -11.45 1.78 10.34
CA LYS A 90 -11.45 0.31 10.21
C LYS A 90 -10.05 -0.30 10.36
N ARG A 91 -9.01 0.38 9.86
CA ARG A 91 -7.62 -0.07 10.00
C ARG A 91 -7.14 0.01 11.44
N TYR A 92 -7.50 1.08 12.16
CA TYR A 92 -7.15 1.27 13.56
C TYR A 92 -7.91 0.33 14.52
N TYR A 93 -9.20 0.11 14.26
CA TYR A 93 -10.01 -0.82 15.05
C TYR A 93 -9.62 -2.28 14.80
N PHE A 94 -9.22 -2.63 13.57
CA PHE A 94 -8.68 -3.96 13.24
C PHE A 94 -7.34 -4.22 13.94
N ASP A 95 -6.43 -3.24 13.95
CA ASP A 95 -5.16 -3.35 14.69
C ASP A 95 -5.37 -3.41 16.23
N SER A 96 -6.38 -2.71 16.76
CA SER A 96 -6.63 -2.66 18.21
C SER A 96 -7.41 -3.88 18.73
N ALA A 97 -8.39 -4.39 17.97
CA ALA A 97 -9.17 -5.58 18.33
C ALA A 97 -8.34 -6.89 18.29
N VAL A 98 -7.19 -6.88 17.63
CA VAL A 98 -6.23 -8.01 17.63
C VAL A 98 -5.40 -8.06 18.93
N SER A 99 -5.39 -7.00 19.75
CA SER A 99 -4.50 -6.91 20.92
C SER A 99 -5.09 -7.39 22.27
N GLU A 100 -6.39 -7.69 22.35
CA GLU A 100 -7.08 -7.86 23.64
C GLU A 100 -7.82 -9.19 23.82
N SER A 101 -7.26 -10.29 23.30
CA SER A 101 -7.60 -11.63 23.79
C SER A 101 -6.34 -12.46 24.00
N SER A 102 -6.21 -13.02 25.21
CA SER A 102 -4.98 -13.63 25.76
C SER A 102 -4.53 -14.95 25.11
N THR A 103 -4.95 -15.24 23.88
CA THR A 103 -4.50 -16.41 23.10
C THR A 103 -4.54 -16.16 21.58
N GLN A 104 -4.47 -14.91 21.10
CA GLN A 104 -4.41 -14.63 19.66
C GLN A 104 -3.01 -14.20 19.25
N ARG A 105 -2.37 -14.99 18.39
CA ARG A 105 -1.09 -14.64 17.80
C ARG A 105 -1.33 -13.46 16.86
N ASN A 106 -0.60 -12.35 17.02
CA ASN A 106 -0.67 -11.17 16.15
C ASN A 106 -0.34 -11.47 14.68
N TRP A 107 0.28 -12.62 14.39
CA TRP A 107 0.72 -13.00 13.05
C TRP A 107 0.37 -14.47 12.76
N MET A 108 -0.25 -14.70 11.61
CA MET A 108 -0.47 -16.03 11.06
C MET A 108 0.88 -16.68 10.72
N ARG A 109 1.07 -17.94 11.14
CA ARG A 109 2.26 -18.73 10.80
C ARG A 109 1.96 -19.58 9.58
N LEU A 110 2.88 -19.58 8.63
CA LEU A 110 2.81 -20.49 7.51
C LEU A 110 3.91 -21.51 7.56
N SER A 111 3.54 -22.75 7.26
CA SER A 111 4.50 -23.79 6.94
C SER A 111 5.15 -23.43 5.61
N ILE A 112 6.44 -23.21 5.61
CA ILE A 112 7.22 -22.92 4.40
C ILE A 112 8.44 -23.82 4.49
N GLU A 113 8.56 -24.73 3.53
CA GLU A 113 9.74 -25.58 3.38
C GLU A 113 10.78 -24.84 2.56
N GLN A 114 11.59 -24.03 3.23
CA GLN A 114 12.71 -23.31 2.63
C GLN A 114 13.95 -23.47 3.49
N GLU A 115 15.13 -23.33 2.90
CA GLU A 115 16.38 -23.31 3.66
C GLU A 115 16.68 -21.88 4.16
N LEU A 116 17.42 -21.80 5.26
CA LEU A 116 18.00 -20.55 5.75
C LEU A 116 19.46 -20.78 6.09
N LEU A 117 20.24 -19.70 6.08
CA LEU A 117 21.59 -19.68 6.65
C LEU A 117 21.55 -18.97 8.00
N TYR A 118 22.20 -19.52 9.01
CA TYR A 118 22.33 -18.88 10.32
C TYR A 118 23.76 -18.93 10.85
N ALA A 119 24.11 -17.94 11.65
CA ALA A 119 25.37 -17.81 12.35
C ALA A 119 25.11 -17.34 13.80
N ARG A 120 25.93 -17.80 14.75
CA ARG A 120 25.82 -17.42 16.17
C ARG A 120 26.77 -16.27 16.47
N GLY A 121 26.24 -15.13 16.90
CA GLY A 121 27.06 -13.97 17.28
C GLY A 121 28.11 -13.58 16.23
N GLU A 122 29.37 -13.48 16.64
CA GLU A 122 30.52 -13.11 15.78
C GLU A 122 31.12 -14.29 15.00
N ASP A 123 30.61 -15.51 15.17
CA ASP A 123 31.07 -16.66 14.41
C ASP A 123 30.63 -16.48 12.96
N ASN A 124 31.52 -15.98 12.09
CA ASN A 124 31.31 -15.80 10.64
C ASN A 124 31.11 -17.13 9.86
N LYS A 125 30.74 -18.21 10.53
CA LYS A 125 30.51 -19.54 9.96
C LYS A 125 29.01 -19.79 9.83
N TYR A 126 28.46 -19.45 8.68
CA TYR A 126 27.07 -19.74 8.35
C TYR A 126 26.82 -21.25 8.21
N LYS A 127 25.73 -21.71 8.81
CA LYS A 127 25.23 -23.08 8.73
C LYS A 127 23.85 -23.09 8.09
N ARG A 128 23.53 -24.16 7.36
CA ARG A 128 22.21 -24.36 6.75
C ARG A 128 21.25 -25.00 7.75
N ALA A 129 19.99 -24.55 7.72
CA ALA A 129 18.89 -25.12 8.47
C ALA A 129 17.60 -25.10 7.65
N LYS A 130 16.66 -26.02 7.97
CA LYS A 130 15.36 -26.11 7.29
C LYS A 130 14.34 -25.26 8.05
N VAL A 131 13.73 -24.27 7.39
CA VAL A 131 12.57 -23.55 7.93
C VAL A 131 11.38 -24.50 7.96
N ILE A 132 10.67 -24.49 9.09
CA ILE A 132 9.44 -25.25 9.29
C ILE A 132 8.24 -24.32 9.20
N ASN A 133 8.31 -23.16 9.87
CA ASN A 133 7.32 -22.10 9.66
C ASN A 133 7.89 -20.70 9.82
N MET A 134 7.21 -19.75 9.19
CA MET A 134 7.59 -18.34 9.20
C MET A 134 6.38 -17.44 9.49
N SER A 135 6.65 -16.31 10.13
CA SER A 135 5.72 -15.23 10.40
C SER A 135 6.43 -13.88 10.27
N GLY A 136 5.69 -12.77 10.28
CA GLY A 136 6.29 -11.43 10.25
C GLY A 136 7.15 -11.08 11.48
N GLY A 137 7.05 -11.84 12.58
CA GLY A 137 7.79 -11.57 13.83
C GLY A 137 8.90 -12.58 14.15
N GLY A 138 9.00 -13.66 13.38
CA GLY A 138 9.97 -14.73 13.68
C GLY A 138 9.78 -15.97 12.84
N ILE A 139 10.70 -16.91 13.03
CA ILE A 139 10.81 -18.18 12.29
C ILE A 139 10.97 -19.35 13.25
N LEU A 140 10.47 -20.51 12.83
CA LEU A 140 10.77 -21.81 13.42
C LEU A 140 11.57 -22.60 12.39
N PHE A 141 12.77 -23.04 12.77
CA PHE A 141 13.62 -23.85 11.90
C PHE A 141 14.18 -25.07 12.64
N ALA A 142 14.55 -26.09 11.90
CA ALA A 142 15.18 -27.31 12.39
C ALA A 142 16.69 -27.30 12.10
N THR A 143 17.49 -27.66 13.10
CA THR A 143 18.95 -27.80 12.99
C THR A 143 19.46 -28.97 13.83
N GLY A 144 20.65 -29.47 13.49
CA GLY A 144 21.35 -30.50 14.27
C GLY A 144 22.22 -29.92 15.39
N GLU A 145 22.36 -28.59 15.45
CA GLU A 145 23.12 -27.91 16.49
C GLU A 145 22.23 -27.51 17.66
N GLU A 146 22.70 -27.78 18.86
CA GLU A 146 22.05 -27.31 20.08
C GLU A 146 22.31 -25.81 20.25
N LEU A 147 21.22 -25.04 20.31
CA LEU A 147 21.24 -23.61 20.62
C LEU A 147 20.59 -23.38 21.99
N GLN A 148 20.95 -22.28 22.64
CA GLN A 148 20.41 -21.93 23.95
C GLN A 148 19.37 -20.82 23.84
N GLN A 149 18.42 -20.82 24.79
CA GLN A 149 17.47 -19.73 24.89
C GLN A 149 18.22 -18.40 25.14
N ASN A 150 17.77 -17.35 24.47
CA ASN A 150 18.39 -16.02 24.42
C ASN A 150 19.67 -15.90 23.57
N ASP A 151 20.13 -16.95 22.89
CA ASP A 151 21.19 -16.80 21.89
C ASP A 151 20.79 -15.80 20.81
N GLU A 152 21.73 -14.95 20.42
CA GLU A 152 21.56 -14.02 19.29
C GLU A 152 22.13 -14.63 18.02
N LEU A 153 21.28 -14.72 17.00
CA LEU A 153 21.62 -15.28 15.71
C LEU A 153 21.49 -14.21 14.62
N GLU A 154 22.42 -14.26 13.67
CA GLU A 154 22.27 -13.63 12.37
C GLU A 154 21.75 -14.68 11.39
N VAL A 155 20.70 -14.34 10.66
CA VAL A 155 20.00 -15.23 9.74
C VAL A 155 19.91 -14.56 8.38
N ILE A 156 20.29 -15.30 7.33
CA ILE A 156 20.09 -14.91 5.94
C ILE A 156 18.95 -15.75 5.40
N LEU A 157 17.91 -15.06 4.94
CA LEU A 157 16.71 -15.64 4.38
C LEU A 157 16.58 -15.24 2.91
N GLU A 158 16.52 -16.22 2.01
CA GLU A 158 16.23 -15.96 0.59
C GLU A 158 14.71 -15.87 0.40
N LEU A 159 14.20 -14.69 0.05
CA LEU A 159 12.76 -14.48 -0.18
C LEU A 159 12.36 -14.77 -1.63
N SER A 160 13.29 -14.57 -2.56
CA SER A 160 13.13 -14.79 -4.00
C SER A 160 14.51 -15.00 -4.60
N PRO A 161 14.63 -15.61 -5.80
CA PRO A 161 15.93 -15.85 -6.43
C PRO A 161 16.77 -14.57 -6.51
N GLY A 162 17.86 -14.51 -5.73
CA GLY A 162 18.76 -13.35 -5.65
C GLY A 162 18.30 -12.19 -4.74
N GLU A 163 17.21 -12.35 -4.00
CA GLU A 163 16.77 -11.43 -2.95
C GLU A 163 16.97 -12.07 -1.57
N GLU A 164 18.07 -11.69 -0.92
CA GLU A 164 18.42 -12.12 0.43
C GLU A 164 18.06 -11.05 1.47
N LEU A 165 17.60 -11.51 2.62
CA LEU A 165 17.26 -10.67 3.76
C LEU A 165 18.07 -11.09 4.99
N ASN A 166 18.96 -10.19 5.44
CA ASN A 166 19.78 -10.38 6.63
C ASN A 166 19.03 -9.88 7.86
N LEU A 167 18.72 -10.79 8.77
CA LEU A 167 17.93 -10.55 9.96
C LEU A 167 18.73 -10.90 11.21
N LYS A 168 18.52 -10.14 12.28
CA LYS A 168 18.99 -10.50 13.62
C LYS A 168 17.81 -10.98 14.45
N GLY A 169 18.02 -12.05 15.20
CA GLY A 169 17.00 -12.61 16.04
C GLY A 169 17.55 -13.22 17.33
N ARG A 170 16.65 -13.41 18.28
CA ARG A 170 16.91 -14.06 19.56
C ARG A 170 16.17 -15.37 19.63
N VAL A 171 16.85 -16.42 20.10
CA VAL A 171 16.24 -17.72 20.34
C VAL A 171 15.26 -17.60 21.52
N VAL A 172 13.97 -17.77 21.25
CA VAL A 172 12.90 -17.69 22.27
C VAL A 172 12.43 -19.05 22.74
N ARG A 173 12.64 -20.10 21.93
CA ARG A 173 12.23 -21.47 22.25
C ARG A 173 13.17 -22.47 21.59
N VAL A 174 13.51 -23.52 22.32
CA VAL A 174 14.25 -24.69 21.83
C VAL A 174 13.42 -25.92 22.18
N THR A 175 13.24 -26.82 21.23
CA THR A 175 12.51 -28.07 21.45
C THR A 175 13.27 -29.19 20.77
N GLU A 176 13.57 -30.25 21.50
CA GLU A 176 14.22 -31.43 20.94
C GLU A 176 13.16 -32.34 20.33
N ASN A 177 13.45 -32.87 19.14
CA ASN A 177 12.63 -33.87 18.48
C ASN A 177 13.41 -35.19 18.43
N SER A 178 13.15 -36.07 19.40
CA SER A 178 13.84 -37.36 19.57
C SER A 178 13.73 -38.28 18.36
N ASP A 179 12.69 -38.09 17.54
CA ASP A 179 12.33 -39.00 16.46
C ASP A 179 12.89 -38.55 15.10
N SER A 180 13.60 -37.42 15.06
CA SER A 180 14.15 -36.82 13.84
C SER A 180 15.63 -37.18 13.62
N GLU A 181 16.07 -37.14 12.36
CA GLU A 181 17.48 -37.39 12.01
C GLU A 181 18.42 -36.43 12.76
N LYS A 182 19.69 -36.83 12.93
CA LYS A 182 20.71 -36.01 13.61
C LYS A 182 20.82 -34.57 13.09
N LYS A 183 20.43 -34.30 11.83
CA LYS A 183 20.48 -32.98 11.19
C LYS A 183 19.30 -32.06 11.50
N GLU A 184 18.19 -32.59 12.03
CA GLU A 184 16.96 -31.85 12.33
C GLU A 184 16.49 -32.02 13.78
N ARG A 185 17.41 -32.49 14.65
CA ARG A 185 17.13 -32.87 16.04
C ARG A 185 16.55 -31.74 16.89
N PHE A 186 16.90 -30.49 16.61
CA PHE A 186 16.49 -29.35 17.41
C PHE A 186 15.60 -28.39 16.60
N MET A 187 14.45 -28.07 17.17
CA MET A 187 13.48 -27.11 16.66
C MET A 187 13.65 -25.78 17.38
N ILE A 188 14.07 -24.76 16.64
CA ILE A 188 14.48 -23.46 17.18
C ILE A 188 13.47 -22.40 16.77
N GLY A 189 12.79 -21.82 17.76
CA GLY A 189 11.96 -20.64 17.58
C GLY A 189 12.81 -19.38 17.76
N LEU A 190 12.94 -18.60 16.70
CA LEU A 190 13.67 -17.34 16.66
C LEU A 190 12.70 -16.16 16.54
N GLN A 191 12.86 -15.16 17.39
CA GLN A 191 12.15 -13.87 17.30
C GLN A 191 13.06 -12.81 16.69
N PHE A 192 12.59 -12.07 15.70
CA PHE A 192 13.36 -10.97 15.11
C PHE A 192 13.48 -9.80 16.08
N THR A 193 14.68 -9.27 16.30
CA THR A 193 14.94 -8.21 17.29
C THR A 193 15.07 -6.82 16.67
N ASN A 194 15.48 -6.71 15.40
CA ASN A 194 15.70 -5.42 14.73
C ASN A 194 15.24 -5.43 13.25
N ILE A 195 14.02 -5.90 13.01
CA ILE A 195 13.45 -5.93 11.66
C ILE A 195 12.83 -4.57 11.31
N LYS A 196 13.20 -4.01 10.15
CA LYS A 196 12.55 -2.80 9.65
C LYS A 196 11.15 -3.14 9.15
N LYS A 197 10.21 -2.20 9.26
CA LYS A 197 8.84 -2.39 8.77
C LYS A 197 8.77 -2.83 7.29
N GLY A 198 9.62 -2.27 6.42
CA GLY A 198 9.68 -2.67 5.02
C GLY A 198 10.19 -4.10 4.81
N GLU A 199 11.11 -4.58 5.65
CA GLU A 199 11.62 -5.96 5.61
C GLU A 199 10.55 -6.94 6.13
N GLN A 200 9.84 -6.56 7.19
CA GLN A 200 8.69 -7.30 7.70
C GLN A 200 7.57 -7.41 6.63
N ASP A 201 7.25 -6.32 5.94
CA ASP A 201 6.25 -6.31 4.87
C ASP A 201 6.67 -7.23 3.71
N LYS A 202 7.97 -7.34 3.40
CA LYS A 202 8.47 -8.31 2.41
C LYS A 202 8.28 -9.76 2.86
N ILE A 203 8.60 -10.08 4.11
CA ILE A 203 8.38 -11.43 4.69
C ILE A 203 6.89 -11.77 4.64
N VAL A 204 6.02 -10.85 5.08
CA VAL A 204 4.56 -11.05 5.05
C VAL A 204 4.05 -11.18 3.62
N GLY A 205 4.56 -10.38 2.68
CA GLY A 205 4.23 -10.48 1.26
C GLY A 205 4.55 -11.85 0.68
N ARG A 206 5.75 -12.39 1.00
CA ARG A 206 6.17 -13.73 0.58
C ARG A 206 5.27 -14.82 1.15
N ILE A 207 4.97 -14.75 2.45
CA ILE A 207 4.02 -15.63 3.14
C ILE A 207 2.67 -15.64 2.41
N LEU A 208 2.10 -14.47 2.13
CA LEU A 208 0.81 -14.36 1.46
C LEU A 208 0.83 -14.90 0.03
N GLN A 209 1.93 -14.70 -0.69
CA GLN A 209 2.10 -15.22 -2.05
C GLN A 209 2.07 -16.76 -2.06
N GLU A 210 2.77 -17.41 -1.13
CA GLU A 210 2.76 -18.87 -1.01
C GLU A 210 1.36 -19.41 -0.67
N GLN A 211 0.64 -18.76 0.26
CA GLN A 211 -0.76 -19.11 0.55
C GLN A 211 -1.67 -19.05 -0.67
N GLN A 212 -1.57 -17.96 -1.42
CA GLN A 212 -2.37 -17.78 -2.62
C GLN A 212 -2.05 -18.85 -3.66
N GLY A 213 -0.76 -19.22 -3.77
CA GLY A 213 -0.30 -20.35 -4.56
C GLY A 213 -1.06 -21.62 -4.20
N SER A 214 -0.91 -22.11 -2.96
CA SER A 214 -1.54 -23.38 -2.52
C SER A 214 -3.06 -23.39 -2.69
N VAL A 215 -3.75 -22.30 -2.36
CA VAL A 215 -5.21 -22.18 -2.53
C VAL A 215 -5.62 -22.23 -4.01
N LEU A 216 -4.85 -21.57 -4.89
CA LEU A 216 -5.10 -21.61 -6.34
C LEU A 216 -4.84 -23.01 -6.89
N GLU A 217 -3.82 -23.72 -6.42
CA GLU A 217 -3.56 -25.09 -6.82
C GLU A 217 -4.71 -26.02 -6.45
N GLU A 218 -5.19 -25.97 -5.21
CA GLU A 218 -6.33 -26.79 -4.76
C GLU A 218 -7.59 -26.50 -5.57
N LYS A 219 -7.87 -25.21 -5.82
CA LYS A 219 -9.02 -24.79 -6.65
C LYS A 219 -8.91 -25.26 -8.10
N ARG A 220 -7.70 -25.25 -8.67
CA ARG A 220 -7.46 -25.76 -10.03
C ARG A 220 -7.58 -27.27 -10.08
N LYS A 221 -7.01 -27.99 -9.10
CA LYS A 221 -7.17 -29.44 -8.93
C LYS A 221 -8.65 -29.82 -8.85
N SER A 222 -9.45 -29.14 -8.03
CA SER A 222 -10.88 -29.43 -7.88
C SER A 222 -11.70 -29.21 -9.15
N LYS A 223 -11.26 -28.31 -10.03
CA LYS A 223 -11.91 -28.04 -11.32
C LYS A 223 -11.38 -28.92 -12.46
N GLY A 224 -10.34 -29.70 -12.23
CA GLY A 224 -9.61 -30.40 -13.30
C GLY A 224 -8.94 -29.43 -14.27
N GLU A 225 -8.41 -28.32 -13.77
CA GLU A 225 -7.62 -27.35 -14.53
C GLU A 225 -6.12 -27.58 -14.28
N CYS A 226 -5.28 -27.26 -15.28
CA CYS A 226 -3.83 -27.31 -15.18
C CYS A 226 -3.31 -26.31 -14.13
N ILE A 227 -2.45 -26.78 -13.21
CA ILE A 227 -1.91 -25.95 -12.12
C ILE A 227 -1.09 -24.76 -12.63
N LEU A 228 -0.38 -24.88 -13.76
CA LEU A 228 0.48 -23.81 -14.26
C LEU A 228 -0.28 -22.77 -15.10
N CYS A 229 -1.06 -23.21 -16.09
CA CYS A 229 -1.72 -22.29 -17.04
C CYS A 229 -3.23 -22.10 -16.84
N GLY A 230 -3.88 -22.86 -15.94
CA GLY A 230 -5.32 -22.75 -15.66
C GLY A 230 -6.24 -23.25 -16.78
N LYS A 231 -5.73 -23.92 -17.82
CA LYS A 231 -6.56 -24.52 -18.88
C LYS A 231 -7.21 -25.82 -18.40
N PRO A 232 -8.44 -26.15 -18.84
CA PRO A 232 -9.09 -27.41 -18.49
C PRO A 232 -8.27 -28.60 -19.00
N LEU A 233 -8.17 -29.64 -18.18
CA LEU A 233 -7.53 -30.90 -18.54
C LEU A 233 -8.47 -31.78 -19.38
N PRO A 234 -7.94 -32.62 -20.28
CA PRO A 234 -8.72 -33.62 -21.01
C PRO A 234 -9.51 -34.51 -20.04
N GLU A 235 -10.71 -34.95 -20.41
CA GLU A 235 -11.60 -35.69 -19.49
C GLU A 235 -10.96 -36.96 -18.89
N GLY A 236 -10.16 -37.68 -19.66
CA GLY A 236 -9.45 -38.87 -19.19
C GLY A 236 -8.28 -38.59 -18.23
N ASP A 237 -7.83 -37.34 -18.13
CA ASP A 237 -6.68 -36.94 -17.31
C ASP A 237 -7.09 -36.21 -16.02
N LYS A 238 -8.39 -35.90 -15.84
CA LYS A 238 -8.90 -35.20 -14.65
C LYS A 238 -8.63 -36.04 -13.39
N GLY A 239 -7.90 -35.46 -12.43
CA GLY A 239 -7.57 -36.11 -11.16
C GLY A 239 -6.37 -37.06 -11.20
N VAL A 240 -5.85 -37.38 -12.39
CA VAL A 240 -4.63 -38.21 -12.55
C VAL A 240 -3.42 -37.34 -12.83
N LYS A 241 -3.56 -36.35 -13.73
CA LYS A 241 -2.48 -35.42 -14.09
C LYS A 241 -2.73 -34.04 -13.49
N LEU A 242 -1.65 -33.37 -13.08
CA LEU A 242 -1.70 -32.01 -12.54
C LEU A 242 -1.45 -30.93 -13.61
N TYR A 243 -0.84 -31.31 -14.73
CA TYR A 243 -0.41 -30.42 -15.78
C TYR A 243 -1.01 -30.81 -17.13
N CYS A 244 -1.28 -29.82 -17.98
CA CYS A 244 -1.69 -30.07 -19.36
C CYS A 244 -0.48 -30.49 -20.22
N PRO A 245 -0.67 -31.14 -21.38
CA PRO A 245 0.42 -31.66 -22.21
C PRO A 245 1.46 -30.60 -22.64
N LYS A 246 1.03 -29.35 -22.79
CA LYS A 246 1.92 -28.22 -23.13
C LYS A 246 2.81 -27.80 -21.96
N CYS A 247 2.27 -27.85 -20.74
CA CYS A 247 3.00 -27.45 -19.53
C CYS A 247 3.87 -28.58 -18.98
N SER A 248 3.46 -29.85 -19.12
CA SER A 248 4.29 -30.99 -18.71
C SER A 248 5.62 -31.02 -19.46
N ALA A 249 5.61 -30.72 -20.76
CA ALA A 249 6.82 -30.66 -21.59
C ALA A 249 7.82 -29.57 -21.16
N TYR A 250 7.40 -28.59 -20.35
CA TYR A 250 8.26 -27.52 -19.83
C TYR A 250 8.88 -27.91 -18.47
N ASP A 251 8.18 -28.72 -17.67
CA ASP A 251 8.64 -29.16 -16.35
C ASP A 251 9.81 -30.15 -16.47
N ASP A 252 9.79 -31.02 -17.49
CA ASP A 252 10.84 -32.01 -17.76
C ASP A 252 12.22 -31.39 -18.15
N GLN A 253 12.31 -30.07 -18.32
CA GLN A 253 13.53 -29.35 -18.70
C GLN A 253 14.22 -28.62 -17.53
N LYS A 254 13.64 -28.64 -16.32
CA LYS A 254 14.09 -27.85 -15.17
C LYS A 254 14.73 -28.73 -14.09
#